data_AF-A0ABD0BBM1-F1
#
_entry.id   AF-A0ABD0BBM1-F1
#
_cell.length_a   1.000
_cell.length_b   1.000
_cell.length_c   1.000
_cell.angle_alpha   90.00
_cell.angle_beta   90.00
_cell.angle_gamma   90.00
#
_symmetry.space_group_name_H-M   'P 1'
#
loop_
_entity.id
_entity.type
_entity.pdbx_description
1 polymer ?
#
loop_
_entity_poly.entity_id
_entity_poly.type
_entity_poly.pdbx_seq_one_letter_code
_entity_poly.pdbx_strand_id
1 'polypeptide(L)'
;MFLIILMKSLIIGGLVGVGVGAGAARMFHAPTVQGMGAFRTLGELNSCEGDPASHFSFGLGFFFNAWASTVAAGAFTQDVDHRILPNWGAAALMIKNRDLATTLHGPKKMALSQLHVERLTLK
;
A
#
# COMPACT_ATOMS: atom_id res chain seq x y z
N MET A 1 0.89 -13.52 26.04
CA MET A 1 1.87 -12.65 25.37
C MET A 1 1.66 -12.65 23.86
N PHE A 2 1.85 -13.78 23.18
CA PHE A 2 1.74 -13.91 21.71
C PHE A 2 0.41 -13.42 21.14
N LEU A 3 -0.73 -13.88 21.68
CA LEU A 3 -2.05 -13.51 21.16
C LEU A 3 -2.36 -11.99 21.27
N ILE A 4 -1.84 -11.34 22.31
CA ILE A 4 -2.02 -9.89 22.52
C ILE A 4 -1.22 -9.10 21.47
N ILE A 5 0.00 -9.55 21.18
CA ILE A 5 0.86 -8.95 20.16
C ILE A 5 0.20 -9.11 18.78
N LEU A 6 -0.25 -10.32 18.46
CA LEU A 6 -0.94 -10.61 17.20
C LEU A 6 -2.18 -9.73 17.01
N MET A 7 -3.03 -9.59 18.03
CA MET A 7 -4.20 -8.73 17.97
C MET A 7 -3.85 -7.24 17.82
N LYS A 8 -2.83 -6.75 18.52
CA LYS A 8 -2.37 -5.36 18.37
C LYS A 8 -1.79 -5.09 16.98
N SER A 9 -0.96 -5.99 16.46
CA SER A 9 -0.40 -5.89 15.11
C SER A 9 -1.51 -5.80 14.07
N LEU A 10 -2.53 -6.65 14.17
CA LEU A 10 -3.65 -6.72 13.22
C LEU A 10 -4.55 -5.48 13.28
N ILE A 11 -4.75 -4.89 14.46
CA ILE A 11 -5.50 -3.63 14.60
C ILE A 11 -4.70 -2.46 14.04
N ILE A 12 -3.42 -2.33 14.44
CA ILE A 12 -2.59 -1.19 14.05
C ILE A 12 -2.35 -1.19 12.56
N GLY A 13 -1.91 -2.31 11.99
CA GLY A 13 -1.67 -2.34 10.57
C GLY A 13 -2.99 -2.25 9.78
N GLY A 14 -4.11 -2.79 10.28
CA GLY A 14 -5.41 -2.63 9.61
C GLY A 14 -5.82 -1.17 9.47
N LEU A 15 -5.57 -0.37 10.51
CA LEU A 15 -5.77 1.09 10.47
C LEU A 15 -4.78 1.77 9.52
N VAL A 16 -3.51 1.37 9.50
CA VAL A 16 -2.48 1.91 8.60
C VAL A 16 -2.83 1.60 7.14
N GLY A 17 -3.15 0.36 6.80
CA GLY A 17 -3.51 -0.06 5.44
C GLY A 17 -4.74 0.68 4.92
N VAL A 18 -5.77 0.87 5.74
CA VAL A 18 -6.95 1.67 5.37
C VAL A 18 -6.56 3.14 5.12
N GLY A 19 -5.74 3.73 6.00
CA GLY A 19 -5.31 5.13 5.90
C GLY A 19 -4.45 5.39 4.67
N VAL A 20 -3.45 4.54 4.45
CA VAL A 20 -2.55 4.56 3.29
C VAL A 20 -3.34 4.36 1.99
N GLY A 21 -4.32 3.47 1.97
CA GLY A 21 -5.05 3.12 0.75
C GLY A 21 -6.04 4.16 0.32
N ALA A 22 -6.82 4.66 1.28
CA ALA A 22 -7.64 5.83 1.05
C ALA A 22 -6.77 7.04 0.64
N GLY A 23 -5.61 7.21 1.27
CA GLY A 23 -4.64 8.27 0.97
C GLY A 23 -4.14 8.20 -0.48
N ALA A 24 -3.60 7.06 -0.89
CA ALA A 24 -3.05 6.84 -2.22
C ALA A 24 -4.09 7.07 -3.33
N ALA A 25 -5.31 6.55 -3.17
CA ALA A 25 -6.39 6.73 -4.14
C ALA A 25 -6.86 8.20 -4.27
N ARG A 26 -6.87 8.95 -3.15
CA ARG A 26 -7.21 10.39 -3.18
C ARG A 26 -6.19 11.23 -3.92
N MET A 27 -4.95 10.77 -4.08
CA MET A 27 -3.94 11.45 -4.89
C MET A 27 -4.35 11.54 -6.37
N PHE A 28 -5.21 10.62 -6.86
CA PHE A 28 -5.72 10.67 -8.24
C PHE A 28 -6.89 11.65 -8.43
N HIS A 29 -7.44 12.17 -7.33
CA HIS A 29 -8.52 13.15 -7.31
C HIS A 29 -7.99 14.56 -7.01
N ALA A 30 -6.72 14.83 -7.34
CA ALA A 30 -5.91 15.82 -6.66
C ALA A 30 -6.47 17.27 -6.68
N PRO A 31 -6.31 17.99 -5.56
CA PRO A 31 -6.42 19.46 -5.45
C PRO A 31 -5.23 20.17 -6.14
N THR A 32 -5.33 21.49 -6.32
CA THR A 32 -4.33 22.34 -7.02
C THR A 32 -2.91 22.35 -6.42
N VAL A 33 -2.71 21.75 -5.24
CA VAL A 33 -1.41 21.65 -4.55
C VAL A 33 -1.28 20.28 -3.86
N GLN A 34 -0.18 19.58 -4.16
CA GLN A 34 0.15 18.27 -3.60
C GLN A 34 1.63 18.24 -3.19
N GLY A 35 1.93 17.62 -2.05
CA GLY A 35 3.30 17.57 -1.53
C GLY A 35 4.24 16.73 -2.41
N MET A 36 5.51 17.11 -2.49
CA MET A 36 6.53 16.44 -3.31
C MET A 36 6.60 14.92 -3.07
N GLY A 37 6.44 14.46 -1.83
CA GLY A 37 6.44 13.05 -1.48
C GLY A 37 5.26 12.24 -2.04
N ALA A 38 4.11 12.88 -2.25
CA ALA A 38 2.92 12.22 -2.80
C ALA A 38 3.05 11.95 -4.31
N PHE A 39 3.88 12.71 -5.03
CA PHE A 39 4.18 12.43 -6.44
C PHE A 39 5.00 11.16 -6.64
N ARG A 40 5.75 10.72 -5.62
CA ARG A 40 6.48 9.45 -5.68
C ARG A 40 5.50 8.29 -5.76
N THR A 41 4.61 8.14 -4.79
CA THR A 41 3.61 7.06 -4.78
C THR A 41 2.70 7.14 -6.00
N LEU A 42 2.26 8.34 -6.40
CA LEU A 42 1.45 8.52 -7.60
C LEU A 42 2.21 8.14 -8.88
N GLY A 43 3.46 8.54 -9.02
CA GLY A 43 4.29 8.19 -10.18
C GLY A 43 4.55 6.69 -10.27
N GLU A 44 4.86 6.05 -9.14
CA GLU A 44 5.08 4.61 -9.05
C GLU A 44 3.80 3.82 -9.41
N LEU A 45 2.64 4.23 -8.88
CA LEU A 45 1.36 3.61 -9.22
C LEU A 45 0.99 3.80 -10.70
N ASN A 46 1.24 4.96 -11.28
CA ASN A 46 0.98 5.19 -12.71
C ASN A 46 1.95 4.42 -13.62
N SER A 47 3.21 4.24 -13.19
CA SER A 47 4.23 3.53 -13.97
C SER A 47 3.93 2.05 -14.19
N CYS A 48 3.02 1.49 -13.40
CA CYS A 48 2.55 0.11 -13.56
C CYS A 48 1.40 -0.02 -14.57
N GLU A 49 0.87 1.09 -15.10
CA GLU A 49 -0.17 1.15 -16.16
C GLU A 49 -1.41 0.28 -15.92
N GLY A 50 -1.74 -0.01 -14.66
CA GLY A 50 -2.87 -0.86 -14.30
C GLY A 50 -2.63 -2.37 -14.46
N ASP A 51 -1.38 -2.80 -14.70
CA ASP A 51 -1.00 -4.21 -14.71
C ASP A 51 -0.78 -4.73 -13.27
N PRO A 52 -1.60 -5.70 -12.78
CA PRO A 52 -1.47 -6.22 -11.41
C PRO A 52 -0.11 -6.87 -11.12
N ALA A 53 0.50 -7.50 -12.12
CA ALA A 53 1.79 -8.18 -11.94
C ALA A 53 2.94 -7.17 -11.74
N SER A 54 2.90 -6.06 -12.48
CA SER A 54 3.82 -4.93 -12.32
C SER A 54 3.69 -4.29 -10.95
N HIS A 55 2.46 -4.02 -10.49
CA HIS A 55 2.23 -3.51 -9.14
C HIS A 55 2.77 -4.46 -8.06
N PHE A 56 2.49 -5.77 -8.16
CA PHE A 56 3.00 -6.74 -7.18
C PHE A 56 4.52 -6.78 -7.15
N SER A 57 5.14 -6.86 -8.33
CA SER A 57 6.60 -6.94 -8.50
C SER A 57 7.30 -5.67 -7.99
N PHE A 58 6.71 -4.51 -8.23
CA PHE A 58 7.22 -3.23 -7.74
C PHE A 58 7.25 -3.21 -6.20
N GLY A 59 6.14 -3.57 -5.54
CA GLY A 59 6.09 -3.67 -4.08
C GLY A 59 7.07 -4.71 -3.51
N LEU A 60 7.25 -5.84 -4.20
CA LEU A 60 8.19 -6.89 -3.78
C LEU A 60 9.65 -6.41 -3.81
N GLY A 61 10.01 -5.55 -4.76
CA GLY A 61 11.36 -4.97 -4.85
C GLY A 61 11.76 -4.15 -3.62
N PHE A 62 10.80 -3.51 -2.94
CA PHE A 62 11.05 -2.76 -1.70
C PHE A 62 10.87 -3.60 -0.44
N PHE A 63 10.11 -4.69 -0.53
CA PHE A 63 9.80 -5.54 0.61
C PHE A 63 11.06 -6.10 1.29
N PHE A 64 12.00 -6.64 0.51
CA PHE A 64 13.22 -7.22 1.10
C PHE A 64 14.12 -6.17 1.76
N ASN A 65 14.16 -4.95 1.22
CA ASN A 65 14.89 -3.85 1.84
C ASN A 65 14.22 -3.41 3.16
N ALA A 66 12.90 -3.21 3.15
CA ALA A 66 12.15 -2.83 4.35
C ALA A 66 12.21 -3.92 5.44
N TRP A 67 12.14 -5.19 5.04
CA TRP A 67 12.29 -6.33 5.94
C TRP A 67 13.68 -6.38 6.56
N ALA A 68 14.74 -6.28 5.75
CA ALA A 68 16.12 -6.26 6.24
C ALA A 68 16.35 -5.10 7.23
N SER A 69 15.84 -3.89 6.94
CA SER A 69 15.91 -2.75 7.85
C SER A 69 15.14 -2.98 9.15
N THR A 70 13.97 -3.62 9.09
CA THR A 70 13.18 -3.93 10.28
C THR A 70 13.91 -4.95 11.17
N VAL A 71 14.54 -5.97 10.57
CA VAL A 71 15.30 -6.98 11.31
C VAL A 71 16.60 -6.41 11.89
N ALA A 72 17.33 -5.61 11.11
CA ALA A 72 18.64 -5.11 11.51
C ALA A 72 18.58 -3.90 12.45
N ALA A 73 17.67 -2.96 12.19
CA ALA A 73 17.58 -1.69 12.92
C ALA A 73 16.35 -1.61 13.84
N GLY A 74 15.44 -2.59 13.81
CA GLY A 74 14.18 -2.54 14.57
C GLY A 74 13.21 -1.44 14.09
N ALA A 75 13.51 -0.79 12.96
CA ALA A 75 12.82 0.40 12.50
C ALA A 75 11.92 0.08 11.30
N PHE A 76 10.69 0.58 11.37
CA PHE A 76 9.76 0.53 10.25
C PHE A 76 10.14 1.59 9.23
N THR A 77 10.36 1.17 7.98
CA THR A 77 10.74 2.10 6.92
C THR A 77 9.51 2.68 6.27
N GLN A 78 9.63 3.94 5.84
CA GLN A 78 8.56 4.63 5.15
C GLN A 78 8.12 3.83 3.90
N ASP A 79 9.04 3.07 3.27
CA ASP A 79 8.76 2.28 2.05
C ASP A 79 7.60 1.30 2.20
N VAL A 80 7.30 0.84 3.41
CA VAL A 80 6.12 0.00 3.66
C VAL A 80 4.82 0.76 3.39
N ASP A 81 4.72 1.99 3.90
CA ASP A 81 3.51 2.80 3.80
C ASP A 81 3.33 3.43 2.43
N HIS A 82 4.39 3.91 1.78
CA HIS A 82 4.23 4.68 0.52
C HIS A 82 4.58 3.89 -0.74
N ARG A 83 5.10 2.66 -0.64
CA ARG A 83 5.42 1.81 -1.81
C ARG A 83 4.80 0.44 -1.77
N ILE A 84 5.04 -0.31 -0.70
CA ILE A 84 4.66 -1.73 -0.61
C ILE A 84 3.14 -1.85 -0.51
N LEU A 85 2.54 -1.25 0.52
CA LEU A 85 1.10 -1.30 0.76
C LEU A 85 0.27 -0.73 -0.40
N PRO A 86 0.58 0.46 -0.96
CA PRO A 86 -0.15 1.01 -2.10
C PRO A 86 -0.12 0.10 -3.33
N ASN A 87 1.05 -0.41 -3.70
CA ASN A 87 1.19 -1.24 -4.89
C ASN A 87 0.56 -2.62 -4.71
N TRP A 88 0.76 -3.28 -3.57
CA TRP A 88 0.11 -4.55 -3.32
C TRP A 88 -1.41 -4.41 -3.16
N GLY A 89 -1.88 -3.31 -2.58
CA GLY A 89 -3.30 -2.93 -2.54
C GLY A 89 -3.91 -2.74 -3.93
N ALA A 90 -3.17 -2.08 -4.82
CA ALA A 90 -3.55 -1.89 -6.22
C ALA A 90 -3.56 -3.21 -6.98
N ALA A 91 -2.50 -4.02 -6.85
CA ALA A 91 -2.40 -5.35 -7.44
C ALA A 91 -3.58 -6.23 -7.03
N ALA A 92 -3.86 -6.34 -5.74
CA ALA A 92 -4.96 -7.14 -5.21
C ALA A 92 -6.33 -6.69 -5.73
N LEU A 93 -6.54 -5.36 -5.82
CA LEU A 93 -7.79 -4.81 -6.32
C LEU A 93 -7.97 -5.06 -7.83
N MET A 94 -6.88 -5.06 -8.59
CA MET A 94 -6.90 -5.17 -10.05
C MET A 94 -6.85 -6.60 -10.60
N ILE A 95 -6.71 -7.62 -9.74
CA ILE A 95 -6.83 -9.03 -10.14
C ILE A 95 -8.20 -9.31 -10.80
N LYS A 96 -9.28 -8.69 -10.30
CA LYS A 96 -10.65 -8.92 -10.80
C LYS A 96 -11.13 -7.89 -11.81
N ASN A 97 -10.62 -6.66 -11.76
CA ASN A 97 -11.02 -5.58 -12.65
C ASN A 97 -9.83 -4.66 -12.92
N ARG A 98 -9.43 -4.50 -14.19
CA ARG A 98 -8.27 -3.69 -14.58
C ARG A 98 -8.59 -2.23 -14.87
N ASP A 99 -9.87 -1.84 -14.79
CA ASP A 99 -10.25 -0.45 -15.00
C ASP A 99 -9.81 0.44 -13.82
N LEU A 100 -8.85 1.34 -14.08
CA LEU A 100 -8.25 2.24 -13.09
C LEU A 100 -9.27 3.17 -12.44
N ALA A 101 -10.25 3.66 -13.22
CA ALA A 101 -11.25 4.61 -12.76
C ALA A 101 -12.16 4.00 -11.69
N THR A 102 -12.53 2.72 -11.87
CA THR A 102 -13.38 2.01 -10.91
C THR A 102 -12.60 1.25 -9.84
N THR A 103 -11.27 1.16 -9.93
CA THR A 103 -10.41 0.46 -8.96
C THR A 103 -9.49 1.40 -8.21
N LEU A 104 -8.27 1.63 -8.73
CA LEU A 104 -7.19 2.39 -8.10
C LEU A 104 -7.63 3.80 -7.67
N HIS A 105 -8.46 4.44 -8.49
CA HIS A 105 -8.92 5.79 -8.20
C HIS A 105 -9.96 5.78 -7.06
N GLY A 106 -10.76 4.72 -6.89
CA GLY A 106 -11.82 4.64 -5.90
C GLY A 106 -11.30 4.56 -4.45
N PRO A 107 -11.42 5.61 -3.60
CA PRO A 107 -10.78 5.63 -2.29
C PRO A 107 -11.30 4.55 -1.34
N LYS A 108 -12.61 4.26 -1.40
CA LYS A 108 -13.24 3.20 -0.61
C LYS A 108 -12.71 1.81 -0.99
N LYS A 109 -12.51 1.56 -2.28
CA LYS A 109 -12.08 0.24 -2.78
C LYS A 109 -10.61 -0.01 -2.49
N MET A 110 -9.76 0.99 -2.65
CA MET A 110 -8.34 0.91 -2.26
C MET A 110 -8.14 0.77 -0.75
N ALA A 111 -8.92 1.47 0.07
CA ALA A 111 -8.89 1.28 1.52
C ALA A 111 -9.25 -0.15 1.94
N LEU A 112 -10.30 -0.71 1.32
CA LEU A 112 -10.73 -2.08 1.59
C LEU A 112 -9.75 -3.12 1.04
N SER A 113 -9.13 -2.90 -0.13
CA SER A 113 -8.14 -3.84 -0.65
C SER A 113 -6.90 -3.89 0.25
N GLN A 114 -6.47 -2.75 0.79
CA GLN A 114 -5.30 -2.69 1.65
C GLN A 114 -5.53 -3.25 3.04
N LEU A 115 -6.76 -3.16 3.57
CA LEU A 115 -7.15 -3.90 4.76
C LEU A 115 -6.97 -5.42 4.61
N HIS A 116 -7.12 -5.97 3.39
CA HIS A 116 -6.91 -7.39 3.13
C HIS A 116 -5.44 -7.74 2.88
N VAL A 117 -4.69 -6.85 2.24
CA VAL A 117 -3.26 -7.03 1.93
C VAL A 117 -2.40 -6.93 3.19
N GLU A 118 -2.76 -6.08 4.14
CA GLU A 118 -1.96 -5.86 5.34
C GLU A 118 -1.88 -7.08 6.27
N ARG A 119 -2.80 -8.06 6.13
CA ARG A 119 -2.63 -9.40 6.75
C ARG A 119 -1.34 -10.11 6.35
N LEU A 120 -0.72 -9.76 5.22
CA LEU A 120 0.51 -10.35 4.71
C LEU A 120 1.78 -9.64 5.21
N THR A 121 1.66 -8.42 5.75
CA THR A 121 2.78 -7.61 6.28
C THR A 121 2.84 -7.61 7.81
N LEU A 122 2.07 -8.49 8.46
CA LEU A 122 1.99 -8.58 9.92
C LEU A 122 3.34 -9.00 10.53
N LYS A 123 3.76 -8.18 11.51
CA LYS A 123 4.90 -8.41 12.41
C LYS A 123 4.64 -9.55 13.38
#